data_AF-A0A8S9BI53-F1
#
_entry.id   AF-A0A8S9BI53-F1
#
_cell.length_a   1.000
_cell.length_b   1.000
_cell.length_c   1.000
_cell.angle_alpha   90.00
_cell.angle_beta   90.00
_cell.angle_gamma   90.00
#
_symmetry.space_group_name_H-M   'P 1'
#
loop_
_entity.id
_entity.type
_entity.pdbx_description
1 polymer ?
#
loop_
_entity_poly.entity_id
_entity_poly.type
_entity_poly.pdbx_seq_one_letter_code
_entity_poly.pdbx_strand_id
1 'polypeptide(L)'
;MGFPEWLSRMRSFGSTSDDPSRLENGTEMVDFTPPLDRSEQIIAEIYSSSYECAICADNVTPADIQNYRLWHCLECYQIYHFECVKAINSSLLANWRCPTCRANQTRLNRPTCWCGGRPNACTGYCVRRGSCPHGEYKTCPKMCHPGPCNVPCSDQCATRPRPERREPNCWDRFCDRWQRNSKGCWTKITFLFTVLALVYVLLGVLLVYHIKWWTQPYHYPSFDSQYGFLEFLILMIGGIILLFGIYMLLLGIWTGLGELLIAALNLDSLDTKRRRKKAIKFWGGLLMLVIFIGILSLPFLGFALGPDIVWYNQMKDSCKGFNTRINMDAGLGHDSRFIFRSLSPNVDGHNCYLASRLEPNILNHTTPFQYFYRLSGSTNRTKNIAIDVDLEHREWRMLRLNDTELVNQWLAYDFRHQKSLPSFYTVKSEIIKSGIFTTASKNDTHIHIGGLGMSIQNMYFFLDHSNQEPFLRVYDTLGLKNDQVKSLLAKEWSSKSDDRVVMRTASFGHGQQRLDMCMKERDAYIIDNSQIGEGIPKSRRVTGFDDSSLVPFTIIAALRDWTNMTKDNQDN
;
A
#
# COMPACT_ATOMS: atom_id res chain seq x y z
N MET A 1 -50.77 -4.63 59.29
CA MET A 1 -49.88 -5.69 59.82
C MET A 1 -48.58 -5.02 60.24
N GLY A 2 -48.36 -4.92 61.54
CA GLY A 2 -47.31 -4.10 62.16
C GLY A 2 -45.94 -4.78 62.13
N PHE A 3 -44.90 -3.96 62.01
CA PHE A 3 -43.50 -4.35 62.19
C PHE A 3 -43.14 -4.34 63.69
N PRO A 4 -42.27 -5.24 64.17
CA PRO A 4 -41.89 -5.29 65.59
C PRO A 4 -40.93 -4.15 65.99
N GLU A 5 -41.11 -3.73 67.24
CA GLU A 5 -40.63 -2.51 67.89
C GLU A 5 -39.34 -2.75 68.70
N TRP A 6 -38.18 -2.97 68.05
CA TRP A 6 -36.90 -3.15 68.76
C TRP A 6 -35.69 -2.38 68.20
N LEU A 7 -35.88 -1.43 67.29
CA LEU A 7 -34.77 -0.69 66.64
C LEU A 7 -34.60 0.77 67.05
N SER A 8 -35.10 1.17 68.22
CA SER A 8 -34.98 2.55 68.74
C SER A 8 -34.24 2.59 70.08
N ARG A 9 -32.92 2.38 70.07
CA ARG A 9 -32.07 2.83 71.17
C ARG A 9 -30.64 3.18 70.71
N MET A 10 -30.22 4.37 71.14
CA MET A 10 -28.86 4.95 71.13
C MET A 10 -28.33 5.64 69.86
N ARG A 11 -28.64 6.94 69.73
CA ARG A 11 -27.63 7.97 69.42
C ARG A 11 -27.94 9.24 70.23
N SER A 12 -27.23 9.42 71.34
CA SER A 12 -27.06 10.73 71.99
C SER A 12 -25.59 10.87 72.33
N PHE A 13 -24.88 11.75 71.62
CA PHE A 13 -23.58 12.25 72.05
C PHE A 13 -23.74 13.75 72.29
N GLY A 14 -23.79 14.09 73.58
CA GLY A 14 -23.63 15.44 74.09
C GLY A 14 -22.15 15.73 74.35
N SER A 15 -21.82 17.01 74.18
CA SER A 15 -20.55 17.69 74.31
C SER A 15 -20.03 17.87 75.75
N THR A 16 -18.87 18.53 75.85
CA THR A 16 -18.17 19.16 77.01
C THR A 16 -17.37 18.18 77.90
N SER A 17 -16.20 18.49 78.49
CA SER A 17 -15.20 19.57 78.50
C SER A 17 -14.14 19.17 79.55
N ASP A 18 -12.87 19.54 79.34
CA ASP A 18 -11.81 19.90 80.32
C ASP A 18 -11.52 19.06 81.59
N ASP A 19 -10.36 18.37 81.56
CA ASP A 19 -9.17 18.48 82.46
C ASP A 19 -9.29 18.34 84.02
N PRO A 20 -8.18 18.28 84.80
CA PRO A 20 -7.48 17.07 85.26
C PRO A 20 -7.48 16.89 86.80
N SER A 21 -6.78 15.84 87.25
CA SER A 21 -6.31 15.52 88.61
C SER A 21 -7.12 14.52 89.44
N ARG A 22 -6.62 13.28 89.54
CA ARG A 22 -6.36 12.61 90.82
C ARG A 22 -5.57 11.31 90.66
N LEU A 23 -4.58 11.18 91.54
CA LEU A 23 -3.64 10.09 91.75
C LEU A 23 -4.29 8.74 92.13
N GLU A 24 -3.60 7.68 91.70
CA GLU A 24 -3.24 6.43 92.42
C GLU A 24 -4.33 5.59 93.11
N ASN A 25 -4.56 4.37 92.59
CA ASN A 25 -4.11 3.14 93.24
C ASN A 25 -4.55 1.87 92.48
N GLY A 26 -3.70 0.84 92.50
CA GLY A 26 -4.14 -0.56 92.47
C GLY A 26 -4.11 -1.27 91.12
N THR A 27 -2.97 -1.85 90.79
CA THR A 27 -2.77 -2.91 89.79
C THR A 27 -3.60 -4.16 90.11
N GLU A 28 -4.58 -4.47 89.25
CA GLU A 28 -4.96 -5.85 88.92
C GLU A 28 -4.57 -6.07 87.45
N MET A 29 -3.56 -6.91 87.21
CA MET A 29 -3.21 -7.36 85.85
C MET A 29 -4.33 -8.28 85.36
N VAL A 30 -5.33 -7.69 84.71
CA VAL A 30 -6.21 -8.42 83.80
C VAL A 30 -5.35 -8.84 82.62
N ASP A 31 -5.21 -10.15 82.45
CA ASP A 31 -4.54 -10.78 81.32
C ASP A 31 -5.32 -10.42 80.03
N PHE A 32 -4.99 -9.27 79.45
CA PHE A 32 -5.52 -8.84 78.16
C PHE A 32 -4.85 -9.68 77.08
N THR A 33 -5.36 -10.89 76.84
CA THR A 33 -5.19 -11.54 75.55
C THR A 33 -5.67 -10.55 74.49
N PRO A 34 -4.80 -10.09 73.56
CA PRO A 34 -5.20 -9.15 72.53
C PRO A 34 -6.37 -9.75 71.73
N PRO A 35 -7.37 -8.94 71.34
CA PRO A 35 -8.50 -9.44 70.57
C PRO A 35 -7.98 -10.13 69.30
N LEU A 36 -8.35 -11.40 69.11
CA LEU A 36 -7.98 -12.17 67.92
C LEU A 36 -8.35 -11.38 66.65
N ASP A 37 -7.48 -11.45 65.65
CA ASP A 37 -7.75 -10.92 64.31
C ASP A 37 -9.09 -11.49 63.82
N ARG A 38 -10.01 -10.64 63.34
CA ARG A 38 -11.37 -11.07 62.94
C ARG A 38 -11.33 -12.25 61.96
N SER A 39 -10.30 -12.32 61.13
CA SER A 39 -10.08 -13.44 60.21
C SER A 39 -9.83 -14.77 60.93
N GLU A 40 -9.07 -14.76 62.02
CA GLU A 40 -8.81 -15.92 62.88
C GLU A 40 -10.05 -16.31 63.69
N GLN A 41 -10.80 -15.32 64.17
CA GLN A 41 -12.08 -15.55 64.84
C GLN A 41 -13.07 -16.28 63.93
N ILE A 42 -13.23 -15.81 62.69
CA ILE A 42 -14.13 -16.45 61.71
C ILE A 42 -13.70 -17.89 61.42
N ILE A 43 -12.39 -18.14 61.30
CA ILE A 43 -11.87 -19.49 61.10
C ILE A 43 -12.17 -20.38 62.32
N ALA A 44 -11.91 -19.88 63.53
CA ALA A 44 -12.20 -20.61 64.76
C ALA A 44 -13.69 -20.95 64.86
N GLU A 45 -14.58 -19.99 64.57
CA GLU A 45 -16.04 -20.16 64.55
C GLU A 45 -16.49 -21.23 63.53
N ILE A 46 -15.83 -21.32 62.37
CA ILE A 46 -16.10 -22.36 61.37
C ILE A 46 -15.66 -23.74 61.87
N TYR A 47 -14.46 -23.86 62.45
CA TYR A 47 -13.96 -25.14 62.97
C TYR A 47 -14.75 -25.63 64.18
N SER A 48 -15.27 -24.74 65.03
CA SER A 48 -16.19 -25.07 66.11
C SER A 48 -17.62 -25.33 65.65
N SER A 49 -17.91 -25.25 64.34
CA SER A 49 -19.26 -25.38 63.76
C SER A 49 -20.27 -24.39 64.35
N SER A 50 -19.82 -23.22 64.79
CA SER A 50 -20.66 -22.16 65.36
C SER A 50 -20.87 -20.97 64.41
N TYR A 51 -20.29 -21.02 63.21
CA TYR A 51 -20.48 -19.98 62.19
C TYR A 51 -21.69 -20.28 61.30
N GLU A 52 -22.71 -19.43 61.35
CA GLU A 52 -23.92 -19.58 60.56
C GLU A 52 -23.90 -18.75 59.26
N CYS A 53 -24.38 -19.33 58.17
CA CYS A 53 -24.61 -18.59 56.94
C CYS A 53 -25.83 -17.68 57.11
N ALA A 54 -25.63 -16.36 57.09
CA ALA A 54 -26.71 -15.40 57.29
C ALA A 54 -27.80 -15.36 56.19
N ILE A 55 -27.75 -16.25 55.19
CA ILE A 55 -28.79 -16.41 54.16
C ILE A 55 -29.71 -17.59 54.48
N CYS A 56 -29.16 -18.79 54.68
CA CYS A 56 -29.95 -20.00 54.96
C CYS A 56 -30.03 -20.37 56.45
N ALA A 57 -29.27 -19.68 57.30
CA ALA A 57 -29.08 -19.99 58.73
C ALA A 57 -28.42 -21.35 59.03
N ASP A 58 -27.96 -22.10 58.02
CA ASP A 58 -27.20 -23.33 58.24
C ASP A 58 -25.75 -23.04 58.64
N ASN A 59 -25.17 -23.91 59.47
CA ASN A 59 -23.77 -23.86 59.85
C ASN A 59 -22.84 -24.04 58.64
N VAL A 60 -21.84 -23.17 58.55
CA VAL A 60 -20.77 -23.23 57.55
C VAL A 60 -19.75 -24.25 58.01
N THR A 61 -19.56 -25.31 57.23
CA THR A 61 -18.56 -26.34 57.50
C THR A 61 -17.24 -26.06 56.76
N PRO A 62 -16.09 -26.49 57.30
CA PRO A 62 -14.81 -26.42 56.60
C PRO A 62 -14.89 -27.09 55.22
N ALA A 63 -14.46 -26.40 54.17
CA ALA A 63 -14.73 -26.78 52.78
C ALA A 63 -13.91 -27.97 52.24
N ASP A 64 -13.40 -28.85 53.10
CA ASP A 64 -12.70 -30.08 52.70
C ASP A 64 -13.68 -31.14 52.15
N ILE A 65 -14.97 -30.97 52.43
CA ILE A 65 -16.06 -31.78 51.85
C ILE A 65 -16.58 -31.04 50.61
N GLN A 66 -16.44 -31.63 49.43
CA GLN A 66 -16.75 -31.06 48.10
C GLN A 66 -18.13 -30.37 47.95
N ASN A 67 -19.06 -30.59 48.89
CA ASN A 67 -20.43 -30.13 48.84
C ASN A 67 -20.63 -28.67 49.29
N TYR A 68 -19.69 -28.05 50.01
CA TYR A 68 -19.86 -26.68 50.52
C TYR A 68 -18.87 -25.71 49.90
N ARG A 69 -19.25 -25.13 48.76
CA ARG A 69 -18.50 -24.03 48.14
C ARG A 69 -18.76 -22.76 48.94
N LEU A 70 -17.71 -22.13 49.46
CA LEU A 70 -17.82 -20.92 50.26
C LEU A 70 -17.58 -19.67 49.42
N TRP A 71 -18.21 -18.57 49.82
CA TRP A 71 -17.97 -17.22 49.30
C TRP A 71 -17.90 -16.24 50.45
N HIS A 72 -17.14 -15.15 50.31
CA HIS A 72 -17.02 -14.12 51.35
C HIS A 72 -17.15 -12.72 50.78
N CYS A 73 -17.69 -11.80 51.59
CA CYS A 73 -17.77 -10.39 51.25
C CYS A 73 -16.37 -9.75 51.24
N LEU A 74 -16.02 -9.00 50.21
CA LEU A 74 -14.71 -8.32 50.12
C LEU A 74 -14.56 -7.15 51.09
N GLU A 75 -15.66 -6.64 51.64
CA GLU A 75 -15.64 -5.48 52.55
C GLU A 75 -15.76 -5.91 54.02
N CYS A 76 -16.75 -6.73 54.36
CA CYS A 76 -16.97 -7.16 55.75
C CYS A 76 -16.50 -8.57 56.07
N TYR A 77 -16.00 -9.30 55.07
CA TYR A 77 -15.44 -10.65 55.23
C TYR A 77 -16.42 -11.71 55.75
N GLN A 78 -17.72 -11.40 55.82
CA GLN A 78 -18.76 -12.37 56.16
C GLN A 78 -18.80 -13.51 55.13
N ILE A 79 -18.89 -14.75 55.61
CA ILE A 79 -18.90 -15.97 54.79
C ILE A 79 -20.32 -16.46 54.56
N TYR A 80 -20.56 -16.97 53.36
CA TYR A 80 -21.82 -17.54 52.93
C TYR A 80 -21.60 -18.81 52.12
N HIS A 81 -22.61 -19.66 52.05
CA HIS A 81 -22.68 -20.70 51.03
C HIS A 81 -22.78 -20.05 49.64
N PHE A 82 -21.93 -20.46 48.71
CA PHE A 82 -21.89 -19.90 47.36
C PHE A 82 -23.23 -20.10 46.63
N GLU A 83 -23.90 -21.24 46.83
CA GLU A 83 -25.22 -21.49 46.23
C GLU A 83 -26.30 -20.56 46.82
N CYS A 84 -26.23 -20.22 48.12
CA CYS A 84 -27.13 -19.22 48.72
C CYS A 84 -26.92 -17.84 48.09
N VAL A 85 -25.67 -17.43 47.88
CA VAL A 85 -25.34 -16.16 47.23
C VAL A 85 -25.80 -16.15 45.78
N LYS A 86 -25.61 -17.25 45.05
CA LYS A 86 -26.03 -17.43 43.66
C LYS A 86 -27.55 -17.44 43.51
N ALA A 87 -28.27 -18.06 44.44
CA ALA A 87 -29.74 -18.08 44.46
C ALA A 87 -30.32 -16.68 44.62
N ILE A 88 -29.75 -15.86 45.52
CA ILE A 88 -30.15 -14.45 45.69
C ILE A 88 -29.75 -13.61 44.47
N ASN A 89 -28.62 -13.93 43.82
CA ASN A 89 -28.08 -13.18 42.68
C ASN A 89 -28.44 -13.79 41.31
N SER A 90 -29.66 -14.30 41.15
CA SER A 90 -30.13 -14.94 39.91
C SER A 90 -30.18 -14.00 38.69
N SER A 91 -30.07 -12.69 38.91
CA SER A 91 -29.91 -11.68 37.88
C SER A 91 -28.44 -11.57 37.44
N LEU A 92 -28.11 -12.11 36.25
CA LEU A 92 -26.78 -12.05 35.60
C LEU A 92 -26.26 -10.60 35.33
N LEU A 93 -27.09 -9.59 35.56
CA LEU A 93 -26.82 -8.19 35.21
C LEU A 93 -26.82 -7.24 36.43
N ALA A 94 -27.19 -7.69 37.64
CA ALA A 94 -27.25 -6.83 38.82
C ALA A 94 -25.97 -6.88 39.68
N ASN A 95 -25.58 -5.73 40.24
CA ASN A 95 -24.58 -5.65 41.30
C ASN A 95 -25.15 -6.29 42.57
N TRP A 96 -24.57 -7.39 43.03
CA TRP A 96 -24.97 -8.02 44.28
C TRP A 96 -24.58 -7.16 45.48
N ARG A 97 -25.48 -7.04 46.45
CA ARG A 97 -25.22 -6.34 47.72
C ARG A 97 -25.10 -7.36 48.84
N CYS A 98 -24.03 -7.25 49.62
CA CYS A 98 -23.84 -8.09 50.79
C CYS A 98 -25.01 -7.93 51.77
N PRO A 99 -25.70 -9.01 52.19
CA PRO A 99 -26.81 -8.94 53.14
C PRO A 99 -26.40 -8.31 54.47
N THR A 100 -25.15 -8.50 54.88
CA THR A 100 -24.62 -8.06 56.18
C THR A 100 -24.16 -6.61 56.16
N CYS A 101 -23.31 -6.19 55.20
CA CYS A 101 -22.76 -4.83 55.17
C CYS A 101 -23.33 -3.91 54.06
N ARG A 102 -24.21 -4.44 53.20
CA ARG A 102 -24.81 -3.75 52.04
C ARG A 102 -23.84 -3.24 50.97
N ALA A 103 -22.54 -3.55 51.08
CA ALA A 103 -21.57 -3.17 50.05
C ALA A 103 -21.87 -3.86 48.71
N ASN A 104 -21.71 -3.11 47.62
CA ASN A 104 -21.79 -3.65 46.26
C ASN A 104 -20.56 -4.51 45.99
N GLN A 105 -20.77 -5.73 45.49
CA GLN A 105 -19.69 -6.66 45.16
C GLN A 105 -19.58 -6.84 43.65
N THR A 106 -18.36 -7.02 43.15
CA THR A 106 -18.10 -7.29 41.75
C THR A 106 -18.48 -8.73 41.39
N ARG A 107 -18.88 -8.96 40.13
CA ARG A 107 -19.51 -10.19 39.60
C ARG A 107 -19.11 -11.52 40.29
N LEU A 108 -20.13 -12.21 40.81
CA LEU A 108 -20.11 -13.54 41.43
C LEU A 108 -19.91 -14.67 40.40
N ASN A 109 -18.76 -14.73 39.74
CA ASN A 109 -18.60 -15.67 38.63
C ASN A 109 -18.25 -17.09 39.10
N ARG A 110 -17.47 -17.25 40.18
CA ARG A 110 -16.99 -18.54 40.68
C ARG A 110 -16.68 -18.47 42.18
N PRO A 111 -16.83 -19.56 42.94
CA PRO A 111 -16.18 -19.68 44.24
C PRO A 111 -14.67 -19.83 44.00
N THR A 112 -13.87 -19.22 44.87
CA THR A 112 -12.40 -19.22 44.80
C THR A 112 -11.87 -19.35 46.22
N CYS A 113 -10.69 -19.96 46.41
CA CYS A 113 -10.03 -19.92 47.72
C CYS A 113 -9.90 -18.47 48.19
N TRP A 114 -9.87 -18.21 49.50
CA TRP A 114 -9.66 -16.85 50.02
C TRP A 114 -8.31 -16.25 49.55
N CYS A 115 -7.33 -17.11 49.21
CA CYS A 115 -6.07 -16.70 48.61
C CYS A 115 -6.11 -16.48 47.07
N GLY A 116 -7.23 -16.75 46.42
CA GLY A 116 -7.41 -16.69 44.96
C GLY A 116 -7.06 -17.98 44.19
N GLY A 117 -6.51 -18.99 44.87
CA GLY A 117 -6.20 -20.31 44.30
C GLY A 117 -7.41 -21.24 44.13
N ARG A 118 -7.15 -22.45 43.60
CA ARG A 118 -8.09 -23.59 43.57
C ARG A 118 -7.51 -24.74 44.40
N PRO A 119 -8.29 -25.53 45.15
CA PRO A 119 -9.76 -25.54 45.29
C PRO A 119 -10.35 -24.41 46.18
N ASN A 120 -11.69 -24.35 46.33
CA ASN A 120 -12.46 -23.22 46.91
C ASN A 120 -12.19 -22.88 48.38
N ALA A 121 -11.59 -23.77 49.14
CA ALA A 121 -10.81 -23.42 50.31
C ALA A 121 -9.57 -24.31 50.28
N CYS A 122 -8.45 -23.75 50.69
CA CYS A 122 -7.17 -24.40 50.70
C CYS A 122 -6.79 -24.51 52.18
N THR A 123 -6.61 -25.74 52.66
CA THR A 123 -6.30 -26.05 54.07
C THR A 123 -4.86 -25.68 54.45
N GLY A 124 -4.07 -25.21 53.48
CA GLY A 124 -2.69 -24.77 53.67
C GLY A 124 -2.54 -23.27 53.93
N TYR A 125 -1.27 -22.84 53.92
CA TYR A 125 -0.88 -21.44 54.02
C TYR A 125 -1.46 -20.59 52.88
N CYS A 126 -1.77 -19.34 53.20
CA CYS A 126 -2.30 -18.38 52.25
C CYS A 126 -1.26 -18.06 51.16
N VAL A 127 -1.47 -18.60 49.95
CA VAL A 127 -0.58 -18.38 48.79
C VAL A 127 -0.70 -16.96 48.22
N ARG A 128 -1.55 -16.11 48.81
CA ARG A 128 -1.76 -14.74 48.35
C ARG A 128 -0.46 -13.98 48.55
N ARG A 129 0.10 -13.49 47.44
CA ARG A 129 1.23 -12.57 47.46
C ARG A 129 0.70 -11.21 47.86
N GLY A 130 1.10 -10.73 49.03
CA GLY A 130 0.83 -9.38 49.50
C GLY A 130 2.11 -8.56 49.46
N SER A 131 1.95 -7.24 49.46
CA SER A 131 3.05 -6.35 49.80
C SER A 131 2.95 -6.03 51.28
N CYS A 132 4.07 -6.06 52.00
CA CYS A 132 4.11 -5.45 53.32
C CYS A 132 3.79 -3.94 53.22
N PRO A 133 3.51 -3.23 54.32
CA PRO A 133 3.30 -1.78 54.32
C PRO A 133 4.40 -0.95 53.64
N HIS A 134 5.59 -1.52 53.43
CA HIS A 134 6.74 -0.90 52.76
C HIS A 134 6.94 -1.37 51.30
N GLY A 135 5.97 -2.08 50.72
CA GLY A 135 5.97 -2.49 49.30
C GLY A 135 6.73 -3.77 48.98
N GLU A 136 7.34 -4.45 49.96
CA GLU A 136 8.05 -5.72 49.73
C GLU A 136 7.07 -6.87 49.49
N TYR A 137 7.20 -7.56 48.35
CA TYR A 137 6.35 -8.69 48.00
C TYR A 137 6.72 -9.93 48.83
N LYS A 138 5.74 -10.43 49.59
CA LYS A 138 5.88 -11.63 50.42
C LYS A 138 4.62 -12.47 50.37
N THR A 139 4.78 -13.77 50.62
CA THR A 139 3.65 -14.70 50.80
C THR A 139 3.09 -14.56 52.21
N CYS A 140 1.77 -14.58 52.34
CA CYS A 140 1.12 -14.54 53.64
C CYS A 140 1.46 -15.80 54.46
N PRO A 141 2.04 -15.68 55.67
CA PRO A 141 2.41 -16.84 56.48
C PRO A 141 1.24 -17.41 57.28
N LYS A 142 0.06 -16.77 57.26
CA LYS A 142 -1.14 -17.28 57.93
C LYS A 142 -1.74 -18.43 57.13
N MET A 143 -2.48 -19.32 57.80
CA MET A 143 -3.39 -20.24 57.09
C MET A 143 -4.34 -19.42 56.20
N CYS A 144 -4.81 -20.02 55.11
CA CYS A 144 -5.77 -19.34 54.26
C CYS A 144 -6.91 -18.75 55.09
N HIS A 145 -7.16 -17.45 54.93
CA HIS A 145 -8.08 -16.72 55.78
C HIS A 145 -8.93 -15.73 54.97
N PRO A 146 -10.16 -15.42 55.40
CA PRO A 146 -10.95 -14.35 54.79
C PRO A 146 -10.30 -12.99 55.13
N GLY A 147 -10.38 -12.04 54.21
CA GLY A 147 -9.91 -10.67 54.43
C GLY A 147 -8.43 -10.39 54.08
N PRO A 148 -7.90 -9.22 54.49
CA PRO A 148 -6.61 -8.71 54.05
C PRO A 148 -5.47 -9.49 54.69
N CYS A 149 -4.47 -9.87 53.91
CA CYS A 149 -3.27 -10.51 54.43
C CYS A 149 -2.40 -9.48 55.13
N ASN A 150 -2.30 -9.57 56.45
CA ASN A 150 -1.31 -8.82 57.23
C ASN A 150 0.05 -9.50 57.08
N VAL A 151 0.77 -9.16 56.02
CA VAL A 151 2.09 -9.72 55.73
C VAL A 151 3.14 -8.94 56.54
N PRO A 152 3.83 -9.57 57.51
CA PRO A 152 4.82 -8.89 58.33
C PRO A 152 6.01 -8.43 57.47
N CYS A 153 6.55 -7.26 57.81
CA CYS A 153 7.73 -6.71 57.16
C CYS A 153 8.95 -7.61 57.40
N SER A 154 9.89 -7.69 56.44
CA SER A 154 11.24 -8.17 56.79
C SER A 154 11.95 -7.12 57.64
N ASP A 155 13.00 -7.53 58.35
CA ASP A 155 13.92 -6.60 59.01
C ASP A 155 14.55 -5.60 58.01
N GLN A 156 14.63 -5.97 56.73
CA GLN A 156 15.11 -5.08 55.65
C GLN A 156 14.15 -3.92 55.33
N CYS A 157 12.92 -3.96 55.82
CA CYS A 157 11.93 -2.89 55.65
C CYS A 157 11.95 -1.87 56.80
N ALA A 158 12.67 -2.12 57.91
CA ALA A 158 12.67 -1.25 59.09
C ALA A 158 13.16 0.19 58.79
N THR A 159 13.94 0.38 57.72
CA THR A 159 14.49 1.68 57.30
C THR A 159 13.80 2.27 56.07
N ARG A 160 12.82 1.58 55.47
CA ARG A 160 12.15 2.06 54.25
C ARG A 160 10.92 2.90 54.60
N PRO A 161 10.79 4.14 54.10
CA PRO A 161 9.55 4.90 54.25
C PRO A 161 8.40 4.17 53.54
N ARG A 162 7.20 4.21 54.13
CA ARG A 162 6.01 3.65 53.49
C ARG A 162 5.79 4.35 52.15
N PRO A 163 5.72 3.62 51.03
CA PRO A 163 5.37 4.24 49.77
C PRO A 163 3.96 4.82 49.91
N GLU A 164 3.85 6.13 49.69
CA GLU A 164 2.58 6.84 49.67
C GLU A 164 1.67 6.14 48.66
N ARG A 165 0.41 5.88 49.04
CA ARG A 165 -0.54 5.15 48.21
C ARG A 165 -0.75 5.94 46.92
N ARG A 166 -0.06 5.55 45.84
CA ARG A 166 -0.10 6.27 44.57
C ARG A 166 -1.53 6.29 44.07
N GLU A 167 -2.16 7.46 44.05
CA GLU A 167 -3.47 7.59 43.44
C GLU A 167 -3.35 7.19 41.97
N PRO A 168 -4.26 6.33 41.46
CA PRO A 168 -4.21 5.91 40.08
C PRO A 168 -4.28 7.16 39.20
N ASN A 169 -3.24 7.32 38.38
CA ASN A 169 -3.14 8.49 37.53
C ASN A 169 -4.27 8.45 36.48
N CYS A 170 -4.40 9.51 35.68
CA CYS A 170 -5.45 9.58 34.66
C CYS A 170 -5.35 8.41 33.65
N TRP A 171 -4.13 7.95 33.37
CA TRP A 171 -3.83 6.85 32.47
C TRP A 171 -4.23 5.49 33.04
N ASP A 172 -3.94 5.21 34.31
CA ASP A 172 -4.33 3.97 34.99
C ASP A 172 -5.86 3.83 34.97
N ARG A 173 -6.58 4.93 35.29
CA ARG A 173 -8.05 4.98 35.22
C ARG A 173 -8.58 4.84 33.79
N PHE A 174 -7.84 5.28 32.79
CA PHE A 174 -8.20 5.11 31.39
C PHE A 174 -8.00 3.66 30.95
N CYS A 175 -6.84 3.05 31.21
CA CYS A 175 -6.53 1.66 30.91
C CYS A 175 -7.51 0.69 31.58
N ASP A 176 -7.86 0.93 32.85
CA ASP A 176 -8.85 0.14 33.58
C ASP A 176 -10.24 0.19 32.94
N ARG A 177 -10.68 1.38 32.54
CA ARG A 177 -11.96 1.58 31.86
C ARG A 177 -11.96 0.96 30.47
N TRP A 178 -10.84 1.10 29.76
CA TRP A 178 -10.60 0.47 28.47
C TRP A 178 -10.73 -1.04 28.57
N GLN A 179 -10.04 -1.68 29.52
CA GLN A 179 -10.08 -3.14 29.69
C GLN A 179 -11.43 -3.68 30.17
N ARG A 180 -12.18 -2.93 30.98
CA ARG A 180 -13.49 -3.36 31.49
C ARG A 180 -14.59 -3.29 30.43
N ASN A 181 -14.62 -2.21 29.65
CA ASN A 181 -15.67 -1.98 28.66
C ASN A 181 -15.35 -2.58 27.27
N SER A 182 -14.14 -3.11 27.08
CA SER A 182 -13.64 -3.55 25.76
C SER A 182 -14.14 -4.92 25.30
N LYS A 183 -14.37 -5.89 26.20
CA LYS A 183 -14.37 -7.32 25.80
C LYS A 183 -15.38 -7.69 24.71
N GLY A 184 -16.57 -7.08 24.67
CA GLY A 184 -17.56 -7.33 23.61
C GLY A 184 -17.38 -6.45 22.38
N CYS A 185 -17.06 -5.17 22.60
CA CYS A 185 -16.90 -4.17 21.53
C CYS A 185 -15.67 -4.48 20.65
N TRP A 186 -14.57 -4.91 21.27
CA TRP A 186 -13.34 -5.24 20.56
C TRP A 186 -13.50 -6.41 19.60
N THR A 187 -14.17 -7.49 20.00
CA THR A 187 -14.38 -8.63 19.09
C THR A 187 -15.11 -8.20 17.82
N LYS A 188 -16.12 -7.32 17.93
CA LYS A 188 -16.84 -6.77 16.77
C LYS A 188 -15.94 -5.86 15.92
N ILE A 189 -15.22 -4.95 16.56
CA ILE A 189 -14.29 -4.03 15.87
C ILE A 189 -13.18 -4.82 15.15
N THR A 190 -12.54 -5.76 15.84
CA THR A 190 -11.50 -6.62 15.29
C THR A 190 -12.02 -7.46 14.12
N PHE A 191 -13.24 -8.01 14.22
CA PHE A 191 -13.87 -8.70 13.09
C PHE A 191 -14.05 -7.79 11.87
N LEU A 192 -14.62 -6.59 12.06
CA LEU A 192 -14.81 -5.62 10.97
C LEU A 192 -13.48 -5.19 10.34
N PHE A 193 -12.44 -4.93 11.14
CA PHE A 193 -11.10 -4.63 10.64
C PHE A 193 -10.49 -5.82 9.89
N THR A 194 -10.74 -7.05 10.33
CA THR A 194 -10.26 -8.25 9.65
C THR A 194 -10.92 -8.39 8.28
N VAL A 195 -12.24 -8.20 8.21
CA VAL A 195 -12.97 -8.19 6.93
C VAL A 195 -12.47 -7.07 6.02
N LEU A 196 -12.30 -5.86 6.55
CA LEU A 196 -11.74 -4.73 5.80
C LEU A 196 -10.34 -5.05 5.27
N ALA A 197 -9.46 -5.59 6.10
CA ALA A 197 -8.10 -5.97 5.69
C ALA A 197 -8.12 -7.02 4.57
N LEU A 198 -8.97 -8.05 4.66
CA LEU A 198 -9.13 -9.04 3.61
C LEU A 198 -9.60 -8.41 2.28
N VAL A 199 -10.57 -7.50 2.35
CA VAL A 199 -11.03 -6.74 1.16
C VAL A 199 -9.89 -5.94 0.54
N TYR A 200 -9.09 -5.24 1.35
CA TYR A 200 -7.93 -4.48 0.84
C TYR A 200 -6.83 -5.35 0.26
N VAL A 201 -6.60 -6.55 0.80
CA VAL A 201 -5.66 -7.52 0.23
C VAL A 201 -6.14 -7.97 -1.16
N LEU A 202 -7.42 -8.31 -1.30
CA LEU A 202 -8.00 -8.69 -2.59
C LEU A 202 -7.95 -7.53 -3.59
N LEU A 203 -8.27 -6.31 -3.16
CA LEU A 203 -8.12 -5.10 -3.98
C LEU A 203 -6.68 -4.88 -4.41
N GLY A 204 -5.71 -5.10 -3.52
CA GLY A 204 -4.29 -5.00 -3.83
C GLY A 204 -3.86 -6.00 -4.90
N VAL A 205 -4.33 -7.25 -4.83
CA VAL A 205 -4.06 -8.26 -5.86
C VAL A 205 -4.68 -7.85 -7.20
N LEU A 206 -5.94 -7.42 -7.22
CA LEU A 206 -6.61 -6.94 -8.43
C LEU A 206 -5.89 -5.73 -9.04
N LEU A 207 -5.47 -4.78 -8.19
CA LEU A 207 -4.72 -3.60 -8.62
C LEU A 207 -3.39 -3.98 -9.28
N VAL A 208 -2.68 -4.98 -8.77
CA VAL A 208 -1.43 -5.46 -9.38
C VAL A 208 -1.67 -6.01 -10.79
N TYR A 209 -2.74 -6.79 -10.99
CA TYR A 209 -3.08 -7.31 -12.32
C TYR A 209 -3.53 -6.21 -13.27
N HIS A 210 -4.40 -5.31 -12.80
CA HIS A 210 -4.83 -4.12 -13.53
C HIS A 210 -3.61 -3.32 -14.03
N ILE A 211 -2.70 -2.96 -13.13
CA ILE A 211 -1.47 -2.25 -13.48
C ILE A 211 -0.67 -3.04 -14.54
N LYS A 212 -0.49 -4.36 -14.36
CA LYS A 212 0.29 -5.17 -15.31
C LYS A 212 -0.34 -5.21 -16.70
N TRP A 213 -1.65 -5.40 -16.81
CA TRP A 213 -2.33 -5.46 -18.10
C TRP A 213 -2.21 -4.16 -18.89
N TRP A 214 -2.34 -3.02 -18.21
CA TRP A 214 -2.26 -1.69 -18.83
C TRP A 214 -0.83 -1.19 -19.08
N THR A 215 0.16 -1.63 -18.28
CA THR A 215 1.56 -1.16 -18.41
C THR A 215 2.48 -2.11 -19.18
N GLN A 216 2.07 -3.37 -19.34
CA GLN A 216 2.84 -4.40 -20.04
C GLN A 216 2.04 -5.03 -21.19
N PRO A 217 1.54 -4.23 -22.16
CA PRO A 217 0.76 -4.76 -23.25
C PRO A 217 1.55 -5.80 -24.06
N TYR A 218 2.88 -5.69 -24.14
CA TYR A 218 3.73 -6.69 -24.80
C TYR A 218 3.64 -8.12 -24.22
N HIS A 219 3.20 -8.28 -22.97
CA HIS A 219 2.87 -9.59 -22.40
C HIS A 219 1.42 -10.02 -22.66
N TYR A 220 0.53 -9.06 -22.91
CA TYR A 220 -0.91 -9.28 -23.06
C TYR A 220 -1.46 -8.53 -24.30
N PRO A 221 -0.97 -8.83 -25.52
CA PRO A 221 -1.24 -8.00 -26.69
C PRO A 221 -2.72 -7.88 -27.04
N SER A 222 -3.50 -8.94 -26.80
CA SER A 222 -4.94 -8.96 -27.07
C SER A 222 -5.81 -8.49 -25.91
N PHE A 223 -5.23 -8.05 -24.79
CA PHE A 223 -6.02 -7.70 -23.60
C PHE A 223 -6.93 -6.49 -23.86
N ASP A 224 -6.35 -5.42 -24.40
CA ASP A 224 -7.06 -4.17 -24.65
C ASP A 224 -8.25 -4.36 -25.61
N SER A 225 -8.01 -5.07 -26.71
CA SER A 225 -9.03 -5.32 -27.74
C SER A 225 -10.12 -6.32 -27.33
N GLN A 226 -9.83 -7.31 -26.48
CA GLN A 226 -10.80 -8.36 -26.11
C GLN A 226 -11.44 -8.17 -24.74
N TYR A 227 -10.68 -7.65 -23.77
CA TYR A 227 -11.06 -7.67 -22.35
C TYR A 227 -11.04 -6.29 -21.70
N GLY A 228 -10.39 -5.28 -22.29
CA GLY A 228 -10.26 -3.94 -21.69
C GLY A 228 -11.61 -3.31 -21.34
N PHE A 229 -12.59 -3.39 -22.25
CA PHE A 229 -13.94 -2.88 -21.99
C PHE A 229 -14.67 -3.64 -20.87
N LEU A 230 -14.53 -4.98 -20.83
CA LEU A 230 -15.15 -5.80 -19.79
C LEU A 230 -14.52 -5.54 -18.41
N GLU A 231 -13.19 -5.42 -18.34
CA GLU A 231 -12.49 -5.05 -17.13
C GLU A 231 -12.96 -3.69 -16.62
N PHE A 232 -13.04 -2.69 -17.51
CA PHE A 232 -13.56 -1.36 -17.17
C PHE A 232 -14.98 -1.44 -16.59
N LEU A 233 -15.88 -2.20 -17.21
CA LEU A 233 -17.24 -2.40 -16.71
C LEU A 233 -17.27 -3.08 -15.33
N ILE A 234 -16.46 -4.11 -15.13
CA ILE A 234 -16.33 -4.83 -13.85
C ILE A 234 -15.77 -3.91 -12.77
N LEU A 235 -14.74 -3.12 -13.07
CA LEU A 235 -14.15 -2.16 -12.14
C LEU A 235 -15.14 -1.03 -11.79
N MET A 236 -15.93 -0.56 -12.76
CA MET A 236 -16.95 0.46 -12.51
C MET A 236 -18.10 -0.07 -11.65
N ILE A 237 -18.79 -1.12 -12.10
CA ILE A 237 -19.97 -1.67 -11.39
C ILE A 237 -19.54 -2.33 -10.08
N GLY A 238 -18.55 -3.23 -10.16
CA GLY A 238 -18.01 -3.92 -8.99
C GLY A 238 -17.35 -2.95 -8.01
N GLY A 239 -16.66 -1.92 -8.52
CA GLY A 239 -16.08 -0.87 -7.69
C GLY A 239 -17.12 -0.06 -6.93
N ILE A 240 -18.25 0.32 -7.54
CA ILE A 240 -19.34 1.01 -6.84
C ILE A 240 -19.91 0.15 -5.72
N ILE A 241 -20.22 -1.13 -6.00
CA ILE A 241 -20.75 -2.07 -5.01
C ILE A 241 -19.74 -2.26 -3.87
N LEU A 242 -18.46 -2.42 -4.19
CA LEU A 242 -17.39 -2.62 -3.22
C LEU A 242 -17.14 -1.38 -2.38
N LEU A 243 -17.11 -0.18 -2.97
CA LEU A 243 -16.97 1.08 -2.25
C LEU A 243 -18.14 1.30 -1.29
N PHE A 244 -19.37 0.94 -1.70
CA PHE A 244 -20.52 0.96 -0.81
C PHE A 244 -20.36 -0.04 0.36
N GLY A 245 -19.88 -1.25 0.08
CA GLY A 245 -19.57 -2.25 1.11
C GLY A 245 -18.51 -1.77 2.11
N ILE A 246 -17.40 -1.19 1.60
CA ILE A 246 -16.34 -0.58 2.41
C ILE A 246 -16.94 0.56 3.25
N TYR A 247 -17.72 1.45 2.66
CA TYR A 247 -18.40 2.52 3.37
C TYR A 247 -19.25 2.00 4.53
N MET A 248 -20.04 0.95 4.32
CA MET A 248 -20.84 0.32 5.38
C MET A 248 -19.97 -0.31 6.48
N LEU A 249 -18.86 -0.96 6.14
CA LEU A 249 -17.89 -1.47 7.12
C LEU A 249 -17.27 -0.34 7.94
N LEU A 250 -16.87 0.75 7.28
CA LEU A 250 -16.28 1.93 7.89
C LEU A 250 -17.27 2.63 8.84
N LEU A 251 -18.56 2.73 8.47
CA LEU A 251 -19.62 3.18 9.38
C LEU A 251 -19.78 2.27 10.61
N GLY A 252 -19.67 0.95 10.42
CA GLY A 252 -19.69 -0.01 11.53
C GLY A 252 -18.50 0.16 12.49
N ILE A 253 -17.31 0.40 11.94
CA ILE A 253 -16.09 0.68 12.73
C ILE A 253 -16.23 2.03 13.43
N TRP A 254 -16.71 3.06 12.73
CA TRP A 254 -16.94 4.40 13.28
C TRP A 254 -17.83 4.36 14.50
N THR A 255 -19.00 3.72 14.37
CA THR A 255 -19.98 3.64 15.44
C THR A 255 -19.42 2.88 16.64
N GLY A 256 -18.79 1.72 16.41
CA GLY A 256 -18.15 0.94 17.48
C GLY A 256 -17.01 1.68 18.18
N LEU A 257 -16.12 2.34 17.42
CA LEU A 257 -15.00 3.10 17.98
C LEU A 257 -15.49 4.34 18.74
N GLY A 258 -16.54 4.99 18.24
CA GLY A 258 -17.19 6.11 18.91
C GLY A 258 -17.76 5.72 20.28
N GLU A 259 -18.49 4.61 20.35
CA GLU A 259 -18.99 4.05 21.62
C GLU A 259 -17.85 3.70 22.58
N LEU A 260 -16.81 3.04 22.08
CA LEU A 260 -15.63 2.69 22.86
C LEU A 260 -14.92 3.92 23.42
N LEU A 261 -14.70 4.95 22.60
CA LEU A 261 -14.04 6.19 23.01
C LEU A 261 -14.89 6.98 24.00
N ILE A 262 -16.21 7.05 23.79
CA ILE A 262 -17.14 7.68 24.74
C ILE A 262 -17.05 6.99 26.11
N ALA A 263 -17.05 5.66 26.12
CA ALA A 263 -16.95 4.86 27.34
C ALA A 263 -15.57 4.99 28.01
N ALA A 264 -14.49 4.98 27.25
CA ALA A 264 -13.12 5.04 27.74
C ALA A 264 -12.73 6.40 28.31
N LEU A 265 -13.09 7.46 27.60
CA LEU A 265 -12.86 8.85 28.01
C LEU A 265 -13.90 9.32 29.04
N ASN A 266 -14.88 8.48 29.37
CA ASN A 266 -15.96 8.78 30.32
C ASN A 266 -16.70 10.07 29.94
N LEU A 267 -16.88 10.30 28.64
CA LEU A 267 -17.51 11.52 28.12
C LEU A 267 -18.99 11.61 28.51
N ASP A 268 -19.60 10.52 28.95
CA ASP A 268 -20.97 10.49 29.47
C ASP A 268 -21.09 10.72 30.98
N SER A 269 -19.98 10.98 31.68
CA SER A 269 -20.09 11.41 33.08
C SER A 269 -20.69 12.81 33.20
N LEU A 270 -21.58 12.97 34.20
CA LEU A 270 -22.20 14.24 34.56
C LEU A 270 -21.16 15.31 34.95
N ASP A 271 -19.98 14.90 35.40
CA ASP A 271 -18.90 15.79 35.85
C ASP A 271 -18.15 16.46 34.70
N THR A 272 -18.34 16.00 33.46
CA THR A 272 -17.62 16.52 32.30
C THR A 272 -18.27 17.82 31.80
N LYS A 273 -17.55 18.94 31.85
CA LYS A 273 -18.05 20.24 31.34
C LYS A 273 -18.62 20.12 29.92
N ARG A 274 -19.89 20.53 29.73
CA ARG A 274 -20.65 20.41 28.46
C ARG A 274 -19.91 20.94 27.23
N ARG A 275 -19.21 22.07 27.35
CA ARG A 275 -18.41 22.66 26.25
C ARG A 275 -17.26 21.75 25.80
N ARG A 276 -16.51 21.18 26.76
CA ARG A 276 -15.39 20.27 26.48
C ARG A 276 -15.87 18.97 25.83
N LYS A 277 -17.00 18.43 26.29
CA LYS A 277 -17.65 17.25 25.68
C LYS A 277 -18.01 17.48 24.21
N LYS A 278 -18.62 18.62 23.87
CA LYS A 278 -18.94 18.98 22.48
C LYS A 278 -17.69 19.12 21.62
N ALA A 279 -16.66 19.81 22.13
CA ALA A 279 -15.41 20.01 21.41
C ALA A 279 -14.69 18.68 21.10
N ILE A 280 -14.55 17.78 22.08
CA ILE A 280 -13.89 16.48 21.88
C ILE A 280 -14.68 15.62 20.87
N LYS A 281 -16.01 15.58 20.96
CA LYS A 281 -16.84 14.84 19.99
C LYS A 281 -16.69 15.40 18.58
N PHE A 282 -16.64 16.73 18.43
CA PHE A 282 -16.47 17.38 17.15
C PHE A 282 -15.10 17.10 16.53
N TRP A 283 -14.01 17.39 17.25
CA TRP A 283 -12.65 17.21 16.73
C TRP A 283 -12.28 15.74 16.53
N GLY A 284 -12.71 14.86 17.44
CA GLY A 284 -12.54 13.41 17.29
C GLY A 284 -13.30 12.87 16.07
N GLY A 285 -14.54 13.33 15.87
CA GLY A 285 -15.29 13.03 14.67
C GLY A 285 -14.58 13.54 13.41
N LEU A 286 -14.20 14.81 13.36
CA LEU A 286 -13.53 15.38 12.19
C LEU A 286 -12.24 14.61 11.82
N LEU A 287 -11.41 14.29 12.80
CA LEU A 287 -10.18 13.51 12.58
C LEU A 287 -10.49 12.13 11.98
N MET A 288 -11.45 11.42 12.58
CA MET A 288 -11.87 10.12 12.05
C MET A 288 -12.39 10.27 10.62
N LEU A 289 -13.19 11.29 10.32
CA LEU A 289 -13.77 11.52 8.99
C LEU A 289 -12.67 11.67 7.94
N VAL A 290 -11.63 12.44 8.24
CA VAL A 290 -10.46 12.60 7.36
C VAL A 290 -9.76 11.26 7.12
N ILE A 291 -9.55 10.46 8.17
CA ILE A 291 -8.96 9.11 8.05
C ILE A 291 -9.83 8.22 7.16
N PHE A 292 -11.15 8.23 7.35
CA PHE A 292 -12.09 7.43 6.57
C PHE A 292 -12.14 7.85 5.10
N ILE A 293 -12.12 9.15 4.82
CA ILE A 293 -12.01 9.67 3.44
C ILE A 293 -10.71 9.20 2.80
N GLY A 294 -9.59 9.25 3.53
CA GLY A 294 -8.30 8.74 3.07
C GLY A 294 -8.35 7.24 2.74
N ILE A 295 -8.92 6.42 3.62
CA ILE A 295 -9.08 4.98 3.38
C ILE A 295 -9.95 4.73 2.14
N LEU A 296 -11.09 5.42 2.02
CA LEU A 296 -12.03 5.27 0.90
C LEU A 296 -11.42 5.72 -0.45
N SER A 297 -10.55 6.73 -0.46
CA SER A 297 -9.96 7.26 -1.69
C SER A 297 -8.79 6.43 -2.21
N LEU A 298 -8.11 5.64 -1.36
CA LEU A 298 -6.94 4.85 -1.75
C LEU A 298 -7.21 3.87 -2.91
N PRO A 299 -8.29 3.06 -2.91
CA PRO A 299 -8.60 2.20 -4.05
C PRO A 299 -8.80 3.00 -5.33
N PHE A 300 -9.57 4.10 -5.28
CA PHE A 300 -9.80 4.95 -6.44
C PHE A 300 -8.50 5.51 -7.02
N LEU A 301 -7.64 6.06 -6.17
CA LEU A 301 -6.33 6.58 -6.59
C LEU A 301 -5.45 5.47 -7.16
N GLY A 302 -5.48 4.27 -6.56
CA GLY A 302 -4.74 3.11 -7.03
C GLY A 302 -5.16 2.69 -8.45
N PHE A 303 -6.45 2.46 -8.69
CA PHE A 303 -6.92 2.01 -9.99
C PHE A 303 -6.89 3.12 -11.05
N ALA A 304 -7.20 4.36 -10.70
CA ALA A 304 -7.21 5.46 -11.66
C ALA A 304 -5.80 5.97 -12.02
N LEU A 305 -4.90 6.10 -11.03
CA LEU A 305 -3.58 6.72 -11.23
C LEU A 305 -2.42 5.70 -11.23
N GLY A 306 -2.65 4.48 -10.73
CA GLY A 306 -1.63 3.44 -10.63
C GLY A 306 -0.99 3.09 -11.97
N PRO A 307 -1.78 2.77 -13.02
CA PRO A 307 -1.23 2.48 -14.35
C PRO A 307 -0.34 3.62 -14.87
N ASP A 308 -0.78 4.87 -14.76
CA ASP A 308 -0.03 6.04 -15.24
C ASP A 308 1.30 6.25 -14.51
N ILE A 309 1.32 6.06 -13.18
CA ILE A 309 2.54 6.18 -12.37
C ILE A 309 3.52 5.07 -12.70
N VAL A 310 3.03 3.84 -12.85
CA VAL A 310 3.87 2.68 -13.17
C VAL A 310 4.39 2.77 -14.61
N TRP A 311 3.55 3.20 -15.55
CA TRP A 311 3.95 3.50 -16.93
C TRP A 311 5.10 4.51 -16.98
N TYR A 312 4.94 5.65 -16.30
CA TYR A 312 5.97 6.67 -16.21
C TYR A 312 7.28 6.11 -15.66
N ASN A 313 7.22 5.34 -14.58
CA ASN A 313 8.42 4.73 -13.98
C ASN A 313 9.06 3.66 -14.87
N GLN A 314 8.28 2.93 -15.64
CA GLN A 314 8.76 1.95 -16.61
C GLN A 314 9.43 2.61 -17.82
N MET A 315 8.89 3.74 -18.29
CA MET A 315 9.31 4.38 -19.55
C MET A 315 10.35 5.48 -19.40
N LYS A 316 10.43 6.17 -18.25
CA LYS A 316 11.31 7.34 -18.04
C LYS A 316 12.78 7.07 -18.39
N ASP A 317 13.25 5.84 -18.17
CA ASP A 317 14.63 5.43 -18.38
C ASP A 317 14.84 4.65 -19.68
N SER A 318 13.80 4.42 -20.50
CA SER A 318 13.89 3.60 -21.72
C SER A 318 14.93 4.11 -22.71
N CYS A 319 15.18 5.42 -22.75
CA CYS A 319 16.19 6.01 -23.63
C CYS A 319 17.53 6.29 -22.96
N LYS A 320 17.76 5.73 -21.77
CA LYS A 320 19.06 5.81 -21.10
C LYS A 320 20.10 5.02 -21.91
N GLY A 321 21.19 5.69 -22.29
CA GLY A 321 22.24 5.13 -23.15
C GLY A 321 22.02 5.30 -24.65
N PHE A 322 21.03 6.11 -25.05
CA PHE A 322 20.81 6.57 -26.42
C PHE A 322 21.14 8.05 -26.49
N ASN A 323 21.77 8.47 -27.57
CA ASN A 323 22.28 9.83 -27.71
C ASN A 323 21.44 10.66 -28.69
N THR A 324 20.54 10.06 -29.47
CA THR A 324 19.62 10.78 -30.34
C THR A 324 18.17 10.46 -29.98
N ARG A 325 17.30 11.48 -29.99
CA ARG A 325 15.85 11.35 -29.82
C ARG A 325 15.13 11.93 -31.04
N ILE A 326 14.08 11.25 -31.47
CA ILE A 326 13.22 11.63 -32.59
C ILE A 326 11.78 11.52 -32.10
N ASN A 327 11.02 12.61 -32.12
CA ASN A 327 9.58 12.54 -31.82
C ASN A 327 8.86 11.91 -33.02
N MET A 328 8.17 10.79 -32.81
CA MET A 328 7.42 10.09 -33.84
C MET A 328 5.97 10.57 -33.96
N ASP A 329 5.47 11.32 -32.97
CA ASP A 329 4.11 11.89 -32.93
C ASP A 329 4.10 13.40 -33.17
N ALA A 330 5.13 13.94 -33.82
CA ALA A 330 5.30 15.37 -33.96
C ALA A 330 4.26 16.00 -34.90
N GLY A 331 3.07 16.32 -34.38
CA GLY A 331 2.08 17.23 -34.97
C GLY A 331 0.66 16.65 -34.97
N LEU A 332 -0.32 17.43 -34.47
CA LEU A 332 -1.75 17.18 -34.68
C LEU A 332 -2.03 17.21 -36.20
N GLY A 333 -1.89 16.07 -36.88
CA GLY A 333 -2.26 15.90 -38.29
C GLY A 333 -1.18 15.32 -39.22
N HIS A 334 -0.66 14.12 -38.96
CA HIS A 334 0.20 13.36 -39.90
C HIS A 334 1.40 14.16 -40.44
N ASP A 335 2.00 15.01 -39.60
CA ASP A 335 3.20 15.77 -39.94
C ASP A 335 4.37 14.77 -40.12
N SER A 336 4.81 14.58 -41.37
CA SER A 336 5.85 13.62 -41.71
C SER A 336 7.27 14.24 -41.64
N ARG A 337 7.43 15.24 -40.77
CA ARG A 337 8.71 15.90 -40.46
C ARG A 337 9.24 15.38 -39.13
N PHE A 338 10.41 14.75 -39.19
CA PHE A 338 11.11 14.22 -38.03
C PHE A 338 12.30 15.11 -37.66
N ILE A 339 12.38 15.48 -36.39
CA ILE A 339 13.52 16.25 -35.86
C ILE A 339 14.42 15.31 -35.06
N PHE A 340 15.60 15.01 -35.61
CA PHE A 340 16.63 14.19 -35.00
C PHE A 340 17.45 15.08 -34.06
N ARG A 341 17.21 14.97 -32.76
CA ARG A 341 17.91 15.76 -31.74
C ARG A 341 18.95 14.91 -31.04
N SER A 342 20.22 15.23 -31.22
CA SER A 342 21.27 14.67 -30.39
C SER A 342 21.26 15.29 -28.99
N LEU A 343 21.56 14.47 -27.98
CA LEU A 343 21.80 14.86 -26.59
C LEU A 343 23.27 15.25 -26.36
N SER A 344 24.14 14.99 -27.34
CA SER A 344 25.54 15.37 -27.25
C SER A 344 25.64 16.90 -27.41
N PRO A 345 26.26 17.63 -26.46
CA PRO A 345 26.52 19.05 -26.66
C PRO A 345 27.40 19.17 -27.90
N ASN A 346 27.03 20.05 -28.84
CA ASN A 346 27.69 20.28 -30.15
C ASN A 346 27.19 19.45 -31.35
N VAL A 347 26.06 18.76 -31.26
CA VAL A 347 25.39 18.20 -32.46
C VAL A 347 24.05 18.90 -32.65
N ASP A 348 23.91 19.61 -33.76
CA ASP A 348 22.69 20.32 -34.12
C ASP A 348 21.54 19.34 -34.43
N GLY A 349 20.31 19.81 -34.26
CA GLY A 349 19.13 19.04 -34.66
C GLY A 349 19.02 18.98 -36.18
N HIS A 350 18.74 17.79 -36.72
CA HIS A 350 18.55 17.59 -38.15
C HIS A 350 17.08 17.33 -38.47
N ASN A 351 16.55 18.04 -39.47
CA ASN A 351 15.22 17.76 -40.00
C ASN A 351 15.32 16.69 -41.08
N CYS A 352 14.43 15.71 -41.02
CA CYS A 352 14.20 14.75 -42.08
C CYS A 352 12.72 14.71 -42.43
N TYR A 353 12.42 14.48 -43.70
CA TYR A 353 11.08 14.58 -44.27
C TYR A 353 10.74 13.26 -44.92
N LEU A 354 9.64 12.63 -44.51
CA LEU A 354 9.14 11.39 -45.10
C LEU A 354 7.95 11.71 -45.99
N ALA A 355 7.96 11.27 -47.24
CA ALA A 355 6.79 11.36 -48.09
C ALA A 355 6.68 10.13 -49.00
N SER A 356 5.45 9.83 -49.42
CA SER A 356 5.20 8.86 -50.48
C SER A 356 5.56 9.47 -51.85
N ARG A 357 6.08 8.62 -52.74
CA ARG A 357 6.60 8.97 -54.06
C ARG A 357 6.03 8.03 -55.11
N LEU A 358 5.82 8.59 -56.30
CA LEU A 358 5.35 7.88 -57.47
C LEU A 358 6.25 8.22 -58.67
N GLU A 359 6.97 7.21 -59.16
CA GLU A 359 7.84 7.28 -60.34
C GLU A 359 7.50 6.12 -61.29
N PRO A 360 6.36 6.19 -62.00
CA PRO A 360 5.81 5.04 -62.71
C PRO A 360 6.64 4.71 -63.95
N ASN A 361 6.88 3.42 -64.16
CA ASN A 361 7.50 2.92 -65.39
C ASN A 361 6.44 2.32 -66.29
N ILE A 362 6.09 3.06 -67.35
CA ILE A 362 5.02 2.69 -68.30
C ILE A 362 5.36 1.38 -69.05
N LEU A 363 6.64 1.01 -69.15
CA LEU A 363 7.07 -0.17 -69.89
C LEU A 363 7.07 -1.45 -69.05
N ASN A 364 7.20 -1.34 -67.72
CA ASN A 364 7.23 -2.52 -66.85
C ASN A 364 6.68 -2.21 -65.45
N HIS A 365 5.43 -2.64 -65.24
CA HIS A 365 4.70 -2.46 -63.98
C HIS A 365 5.26 -3.25 -62.80
N THR A 366 6.16 -4.21 -63.00
CA THR A 366 6.79 -4.98 -61.91
C THR A 366 8.17 -4.44 -61.52
N THR A 367 8.57 -3.26 -62.01
CA THR A 367 9.85 -2.67 -61.59
C THR A 367 9.76 -2.14 -60.17
N PRO A 368 10.77 -2.39 -59.31
CA PRO A 368 10.82 -1.84 -57.97
C PRO A 368 10.97 -0.31 -58.01
N PHE A 369 10.58 0.35 -56.92
CA PHE A 369 10.60 1.80 -56.73
C PHE A 369 9.70 2.58 -57.70
N GLN A 370 8.60 1.98 -58.16
CA GLN A 370 7.52 2.75 -58.81
C GLN A 370 6.67 3.51 -57.79
N TYR A 371 6.38 2.85 -56.66
CA TYR A 371 5.72 3.43 -55.49
C TYR A 371 6.61 3.19 -54.28
N PHE A 372 7.07 4.24 -53.63
CA PHE A 372 7.99 4.12 -52.51
C PHE A 372 7.84 5.28 -51.53
N TYR A 373 8.35 5.09 -50.31
CA TYR A 373 8.49 6.14 -49.33
C TYR A 373 9.92 6.68 -49.38
N ARG A 374 10.08 8.00 -49.40
CA ARG A 374 11.38 8.66 -49.33
C ARG A 374 11.51 9.44 -48.03
N LEU A 375 12.50 9.08 -47.22
CA LEU A 375 13.01 9.94 -46.15
C LEU A 375 14.19 10.75 -46.69
N SER A 376 14.11 12.07 -46.73
CA SER A 376 15.24 12.93 -47.13
C SER A 376 15.64 13.93 -46.04
N GLY A 377 16.93 14.24 -45.95
CA GLY A 377 17.46 15.13 -44.93
C GLY A 377 18.98 15.25 -44.99
N SER A 378 19.60 15.65 -43.89
CA SER A 378 21.06 15.68 -43.75
C SER A 378 21.47 15.07 -42.42
N THR A 379 22.65 14.45 -42.38
CA THR A 379 23.28 13.96 -41.15
C THR A 379 24.57 14.75 -40.88
N ASN A 380 25.20 14.49 -39.74
CA ASN A 380 26.52 15.03 -39.42
C ASN A 380 27.60 14.61 -40.42
N ARG A 381 27.40 13.48 -41.12
CA ARG A 381 28.38 12.86 -42.02
C ARG A 381 28.10 13.16 -43.48
N THR A 382 26.83 13.12 -43.86
CA THR A 382 26.39 13.20 -45.25
C THR A 382 25.34 14.30 -45.39
N LYS A 383 25.70 15.35 -46.12
CA LYS A 383 24.71 16.36 -46.56
C LYS A 383 23.82 15.75 -47.62
N ASN A 384 22.53 16.09 -47.58
CA ASN A 384 21.53 15.72 -48.58
C ASN A 384 21.52 14.21 -48.86
N ILE A 385 21.10 13.44 -47.86
CA ILE A 385 20.89 12.00 -47.98
C ILE A 385 19.40 11.69 -48.16
N ALA A 386 19.08 10.65 -48.91
CA ALA A 386 17.74 10.11 -48.98
C ALA A 386 17.73 8.59 -48.81
N ILE A 387 16.70 8.06 -48.16
CA ILE A 387 16.41 6.65 -48.04
C ILE A 387 15.07 6.39 -48.73
N ASP A 388 15.08 5.57 -49.77
CA ASP A 388 13.87 5.08 -50.42
C ASP A 388 13.55 3.69 -49.87
N VAL A 389 12.27 3.46 -49.57
CA VAL A 389 11.74 2.18 -49.12
C VAL A 389 10.54 1.83 -49.99
N ASP A 390 10.66 0.75 -50.75
CA ASP A 390 9.57 0.12 -51.48
C ASP A 390 8.97 -0.99 -50.60
N LEU A 391 7.79 -0.73 -50.05
CA LEU A 391 7.11 -1.66 -49.16
C LEU A 391 6.57 -2.91 -49.87
N GLU A 392 6.23 -2.80 -51.16
CA GLU A 392 5.65 -3.89 -51.95
C GLU A 392 6.72 -4.89 -52.36
N HIS A 393 7.83 -4.40 -52.91
CA HIS A 393 8.97 -5.25 -53.32
C HIS A 393 9.88 -5.60 -52.13
N ARG A 394 9.74 -4.89 -51.01
CA ARG A 394 10.54 -5.04 -49.78
C ARG A 394 12.01 -4.72 -50.01
N GLU A 395 12.23 -3.68 -50.79
CA GLU A 395 13.55 -3.18 -51.16
C GLU A 395 13.79 -1.82 -50.53
N TRP A 396 15.05 -1.52 -50.25
CA TRP A 396 15.47 -0.20 -49.80
C TRP A 396 16.73 0.23 -50.52
N ARG A 397 16.89 1.54 -50.71
CA ARG A 397 18.12 2.14 -51.25
C ARG A 397 18.43 3.46 -50.54
N MET A 398 19.71 3.67 -50.31
CA MET A 398 20.29 4.88 -49.75
C MET A 398 20.94 5.68 -50.88
N LEU A 399 20.57 6.94 -50.99
CA LEU A 399 20.95 7.85 -52.04
C LEU A 399 21.74 9.03 -51.49
N ARG A 400 22.80 9.42 -52.18
CA ARG A 400 23.42 10.74 -52.04
C ARG A 400 22.77 11.69 -53.03
N LEU A 401 22.32 12.84 -52.56
CA LEU A 401 21.74 13.89 -53.39
C LEU A 401 22.75 15.02 -53.57
N ASN A 402 22.74 15.65 -54.74
CA ASN A 402 23.58 16.82 -54.98
C ASN A 402 23.09 18.08 -54.28
N ASP A 403 21.79 18.16 -53.95
CA ASP A 403 21.16 19.29 -53.28
C ASP A 403 19.99 18.82 -52.39
N THR A 404 19.42 19.75 -51.60
CA THR A 404 18.26 19.51 -50.75
C THR A 404 17.02 19.26 -51.61
N GLU A 405 16.31 18.18 -51.35
CA GLU A 405 15.12 17.82 -52.12
C GLU A 405 13.86 18.55 -51.60
N LEU A 406 13.66 19.76 -52.11
CA LEU A 406 12.50 20.60 -51.76
C LEU A 406 11.16 19.95 -52.09
N VAL A 407 11.10 19.08 -53.12
CA VAL A 407 9.87 18.35 -53.47
C VAL A 407 9.43 17.44 -52.33
N ASN A 408 10.36 16.67 -51.75
CA ASN A 408 10.05 15.72 -50.69
C ASN A 408 9.70 16.44 -49.39
N GLN A 409 10.42 17.52 -49.08
CA GLN A 409 10.07 18.40 -47.96
C GLN A 409 8.64 18.98 -48.11
N TRP A 410 8.28 19.42 -49.32
CA TRP A 410 6.96 19.97 -49.57
C TRP A 410 5.86 18.92 -49.39
N LEU A 411 6.03 17.73 -49.98
CA LEU A 411 5.09 16.61 -49.82
C LEU A 411 4.95 16.12 -48.38
N ALA A 412 6.02 16.15 -47.60
CA ALA A 412 6.01 15.66 -46.22
C ALA A 412 5.37 16.65 -45.23
N TYR A 413 5.55 17.96 -45.45
CA TYR A 413 5.27 18.97 -44.43
C TYR A 413 4.74 20.29 -45.02
N ASP A 414 5.46 20.91 -45.96
CA ASP A 414 5.12 22.29 -46.33
C ASP A 414 3.78 22.42 -47.07
N PHE A 415 3.26 21.38 -47.74
CA PHE A 415 1.97 21.43 -48.43
C PHE A 415 0.79 21.76 -47.50
N ARG A 416 0.90 21.45 -46.20
CA ARG A 416 -0.13 21.74 -45.19
C ARG A 416 -0.06 23.19 -44.68
N HIS A 417 1.09 23.82 -44.80
CA HIS A 417 1.37 25.14 -44.21
C HIS A 417 1.51 26.24 -45.25
N GLN A 418 1.82 25.90 -46.50
CA GLN A 418 2.01 26.82 -47.60
C GLN A 418 0.88 26.66 -48.62
N LYS A 419 0.22 27.77 -48.95
CA LYS A 419 -0.89 27.78 -49.92
C LYS A 419 -0.45 27.71 -51.39
N SER A 420 0.82 28.02 -51.67
CA SER A 420 1.36 28.08 -53.04
C SER A 420 2.34 26.95 -53.30
N LEU A 421 2.21 26.30 -54.46
CA LEU A 421 3.15 25.31 -54.95
C LEU A 421 4.48 26.00 -55.31
N PRO A 422 5.62 25.64 -54.69
CA PRO A 422 6.91 26.23 -55.04
C PRO A 422 7.44 25.67 -56.36
N SER A 423 8.42 26.37 -56.94
CA SER A 423 9.16 25.84 -58.09
C SER A 423 10.15 24.79 -57.63
N PHE A 424 10.19 23.67 -58.34
CA PHE A 424 11.07 22.55 -58.03
C PHE A 424 12.09 22.35 -59.16
N TYR A 425 13.31 21.99 -58.78
CA TYR A 425 14.38 21.64 -59.72
C TYR A 425 14.72 20.16 -59.57
N THR A 426 15.17 19.53 -60.65
CA THR A 426 15.58 18.12 -60.64
C THR A 426 16.88 17.94 -59.85
N VAL A 427 16.78 17.21 -58.73
CA VAL A 427 17.93 16.82 -57.91
C VAL A 427 18.53 15.55 -58.49
N LYS A 428 19.86 15.52 -58.67
CA LYS A 428 20.58 14.31 -59.10
C LYS A 428 20.85 13.42 -57.89
N SER A 429 20.65 12.12 -58.07
CA SER A 429 20.85 11.11 -57.03
C SER A 429 21.87 10.06 -57.47
N GLU A 430 22.67 9.59 -56.51
CA GLU A 430 23.61 8.48 -56.66
C GLU A 430 23.32 7.43 -55.59
N ILE A 431 23.21 6.15 -55.98
CA ILE A 431 22.97 5.06 -55.01
C ILE A 431 24.26 4.77 -54.25
N ILE A 432 24.23 4.96 -52.93
CA ILE A 432 25.33 4.61 -52.02
C ILE A 432 25.24 3.13 -51.63
N LYS A 433 24.04 2.67 -51.28
CA LYS A 433 23.81 1.31 -50.77
C LYS A 433 22.38 0.88 -51.04
N SER A 434 22.13 -0.41 -51.19
CA SER A 434 20.79 -0.96 -51.31
C SER A 434 20.71 -2.33 -50.63
N GLY A 435 19.48 -2.81 -50.43
CA GLY A 435 19.22 -4.13 -49.87
C GLY A 435 17.74 -4.47 -49.83
N ILE A 436 17.44 -5.58 -49.16
CA ILE A 436 16.09 -6.12 -48.98
C ILE A 436 15.74 -6.25 -47.51
N PHE A 437 14.45 -6.32 -47.20
CA PHE A 437 13.97 -6.64 -45.85
C PHE A 437 12.84 -7.68 -45.87
N THR A 438 12.61 -8.37 -44.74
CA THR A 438 11.53 -9.37 -44.63
C THR A 438 10.19 -8.73 -44.23
N THR A 439 9.10 -9.44 -44.50
CA THR A 439 7.75 -9.02 -44.08
C THR A 439 7.47 -9.45 -42.65
N ALA A 440 6.83 -8.59 -41.86
CA ALA A 440 6.29 -8.98 -40.56
C ALA A 440 4.88 -9.58 -40.72
N SER A 441 4.63 -10.70 -40.04
CA SER A 441 3.34 -11.39 -40.02
C SER A 441 3.06 -11.92 -38.60
N LYS A 442 1.87 -12.49 -38.40
CA LYS A 442 1.51 -13.12 -37.12
C LYS A 442 2.43 -14.29 -36.74
N ASN A 443 2.97 -15.00 -37.73
CA ASN A 443 3.85 -16.16 -37.52
C ASN A 443 5.34 -15.77 -37.43
N ASP A 444 5.71 -14.65 -38.05
CA ASP A 444 7.05 -14.07 -37.98
C ASP A 444 6.93 -12.58 -37.68
N THR A 445 6.97 -12.23 -36.40
CA THR A 445 6.64 -10.88 -35.93
C THR A 445 7.78 -9.89 -36.15
N HIS A 446 8.92 -10.32 -36.68
CA HIS A 446 10.14 -9.53 -36.81
C HIS A 446 10.41 -9.13 -38.27
N ILE A 447 11.16 -8.04 -38.47
CA ILE A 447 11.71 -7.67 -39.77
C ILE A 447 13.23 -7.82 -39.73
N HIS A 448 13.79 -8.49 -40.71
CA HIS A 448 15.23 -8.59 -40.92
C HIS A 448 15.65 -7.69 -42.07
N ILE A 449 16.65 -6.84 -41.87
CA ILE A 449 17.18 -5.94 -42.92
C ILE A 449 18.49 -6.52 -43.42
N GLY A 450 18.40 -7.22 -44.56
CA GLY A 450 19.55 -7.76 -45.27
C GLY A 450 20.50 -6.65 -45.72
N GLY A 451 21.80 -6.92 -45.69
CA GLY A 451 22.84 -5.96 -46.09
C GLY A 451 23.27 -4.95 -45.01
N LEU A 452 22.46 -4.75 -43.95
CA LEU A 452 22.84 -3.98 -42.76
C LEU A 452 23.14 -4.86 -41.54
N GLY A 453 22.67 -6.11 -41.54
CA GLY A 453 22.76 -6.97 -40.35
C GLY A 453 22.02 -6.35 -39.18
N MET A 454 20.79 -5.89 -39.43
CA MET A 454 19.90 -5.34 -38.41
C MET A 454 18.58 -6.11 -38.40
N SER A 455 17.91 -6.14 -37.26
CA SER A 455 16.59 -6.76 -37.15
C SER A 455 15.68 -5.94 -36.23
N ILE A 456 14.45 -5.69 -36.68
CA ILE A 456 13.41 -4.98 -35.97
C ILE A 456 12.50 -5.99 -35.29
N GLN A 457 12.38 -5.89 -33.96
CA GLN A 457 11.62 -6.83 -33.15
C GLN A 457 10.14 -6.44 -33.08
N ASN A 458 9.23 -7.43 -33.15
CA ASN A 458 7.80 -7.28 -32.90
C ASN A 458 7.10 -6.22 -33.75
N MET A 459 7.57 -6.04 -35.00
CA MET A 459 6.97 -5.11 -35.95
C MET A 459 5.49 -5.43 -36.21
N TYR A 460 5.10 -6.70 -36.27
CA TYR A 460 3.69 -7.06 -36.46
C TYR A 460 2.80 -6.46 -35.36
N PHE A 461 3.18 -6.64 -34.09
CA PHE A 461 2.43 -6.09 -32.96
C PHE A 461 2.48 -4.57 -32.89
N PHE A 462 3.62 -3.96 -33.26
CA PHE A 462 3.78 -2.51 -33.37
C PHE A 462 2.77 -1.88 -34.33
N LEU A 463 2.50 -2.50 -35.47
CA LEU A 463 1.55 -1.98 -36.48
C LEU A 463 0.09 -2.29 -36.13
N ASP A 464 -0.15 -3.46 -35.54
CA ASP A 464 -1.50 -3.97 -35.26
C ASP A 464 -2.11 -3.30 -34.02
N HIS A 465 -1.32 -3.03 -32.97
CA HIS A 465 -1.79 -2.51 -31.69
C HIS A 465 -1.03 -1.23 -31.28
N SER A 466 -1.74 -0.10 -31.18
CA SER A 466 -1.14 1.20 -30.82
C SER A 466 -0.45 1.18 -29.44
N ASN A 467 -0.99 0.45 -28.48
CA ASN A 467 -0.40 0.28 -27.15
C ASN A 467 0.95 -0.48 -27.15
N GLN A 468 1.31 -1.14 -28.25
CA GLN A 468 2.60 -1.82 -28.45
C GLN A 468 3.67 -0.92 -29.07
N GLU A 469 3.28 0.21 -29.65
CA GLU A 469 4.22 1.13 -30.31
C GLU A 469 5.43 1.48 -29.44
N PRO A 470 5.31 1.67 -28.10
CA PRO A 470 6.43 2.02 -27.22
C PRO A 470 7.47 0.91 -26.97
N PHE A 471 7.26 -0.31 -27.48
CA PHE A 471 8.05 -1.50 -27.11
C PHE A 471 8.94 -2.04 -28.23
N LEU A 472 8.99 -1.36 -29.38
CA LEU A 472 9.77 -1.78 -30.54
C LEU A 472 11.27 -1.57 -30.31
N ARG A 473 12.09 -2.54 -30.74
CA ARG A 473 13.55 -2.51 -30.64
C ARG A 473 14.19 -2.90 -31.95
N VAL A 474 15.30 -2.26 -32.29
CA VAL A 474 16.15 -2.59 -33.43
C VAL A 474 17.48 -3.09 -32.91
N TYR A 475 17.85 -4.29 -33.32
CA TYR A 475 19.07 -4.97 -32.93
C TYR A 475 20.11 -4.94 -34.04
N ASP A 476 21.38 -4.78 -33.64
CA ASP A 476 22.55 -5.10 -34.45
C ASP A 476 22.82 -6.61 -34.39
N THR A 477 22.56 -7.28 -35.51
CA THR A 477 22.72 -8.71 -35.70
C THR A 477 23.98 -9.07 -36.50
N LEU A 478 24.85 -8.09 -36.81
CA LEU A 478 26.12 -8.36 -37.46
C LEU A 478 26.96 -9.35 -36.63
N GLY A 479 27.49 -10.35 -37.34
CA GLY A 479 28.34 -11.41 -36.77
C GLY A 479 27.61 -12.47 -35.93
N LEU A 480 26.27 -12.43 -35.86
CA LEU A 480 25.49 -13.44 -35.14
C LEU A 480 25.04 -14.58 -36.07
N LYS A 481 24.99 -15.79 -35.52
CA LYS A 481 24.34 -16.95 -36.17
C LYS A 481 22.82 -16.84 -36.05
N ASN A 482 22.08 -17.50 -36.93
CA ASN A 482 20.60 -17.47 -36.95
C ASN A 482 19.97 -17.82 -35.59
N ASP A 483 20.49 -18.84 -34.88
CA ASP A 483 19.95 -19.23 -33.56
C ASP A 483 20.19 -18.15 -32.50
N GLN A 484 21.31 -17.43 -32.59
CA GLN A 484 21.60 -16.30 -31.70
C GLN A 484 20.69 -15.11 -32.01
N VAL A 485 20.39 -14.86 -33.30
CA VAL A 485 19.43 -13.83 -33.71
C VAL A 485 18.03 -14.16 -33.18
N LYS A 486 17.58 -15.42 -33.31
CA LYS A 486 16.31 -15.87 -32.74
C LYS A 486 16.26 -15.69 -31.23
N SER A 487 17.31 -16.10 -30.51
CA SER A 487 17.40 -15.88 -29.06
C SER A 487 17.38 -14.40 -28.69
N LEU A 488 18.04 -13.54 -29.46
CA LEU A 488 18.05 -12.09 -29.26
C LEU A 488 16.66 -11.46 -29.46
N LEU A 489 15.95 -11.87 -30.51
CA LEU A 489 14.61 -11.39 -30.84
C LEU A 489 13.51 -12.00 -29.95
N ALA A 490 13.78 -13.09 -29.25
CA ALA A 490 12.90 -13.67 -28.24
C ALA A 490 13.03 -13.01 -26.85
N LYS A 491 14.05 -12.15 -26.64
CA LYS A 491 14.23 -11.48 -25.34
C LYS A 491 13.02 -10.62 -25.00
N GLU A 492 12.56 -10.70 -23.76
CA GLU A 492 11.53 -9.82 -23.22
C GLU A 492 11.97 -8.35 -23.27
N TRP A 493 10.99 -7.44 -23.30
CA TRP A 493 11.26 -6.01 -23.28
C TRP A 493 11.81 -5.58 -21.91
N SER A 494 12.75 -4.64 -21.93
CA SER A 494 13.31 -4.05 -20.72
C SER A 494 13.67 -2.60 -20.95
N SER A 495 13.49 -1.75 -19.94
CA SER A 495 13.94 -0.37 -19.95
C SER A 495 15.47 -0.23 -19.92
N LYS A 496 16.19 -1.29 -19.53
CA LYS A 496 17.66 -1.29 -19.51
C LYS A 496 18.24 -1.18 -20.93
N SER A 497 19.43 -0.59 -21.04
CA SER A 497 20.20 -0.60 -22.28
C SER A 497 20.84 -1.96 -22.50
N ASP A 498 20.64 -2.54 -23.69
CA ASP A 498 21.36 -3.71 -24.19
C ASP A 498 22.33 -3.19 -25.27
N ASP A 499 23.57 -3.68 -25.25
CA ASP A 499 24.64 -3.22 -26.13
C ASP A 499 24.27 -3.36 -27.61
N ARG A 500 23.53 -4.41 -27.98
CA ARG A 500 23.12 -4.66 -29.37
C ARG A 500 21.87 -3.90 -29.80
N VAL A 501 21.13 -3.28 -28.89
CA VAL A 501 19.99 -2.43 -29.26
C VAL A 501 20.51 -1.11 -29.80
N VAL A 502 20.33 -0.86 -31.10
CA VAL A 502 20.77 0.37 -31.78
C VAL A 502 19.67 1.43 -31.82
N MET A 503 18.41 1.01 -31.86
CA MET A 503 17.24 1.89 -31.76
C MET A 503 16.14 1.24 -30.94
N ARG A 504 15.29 2.06 -30.32
CA ARG A 504 14.04 1.60 -29.72
C ARG A 504 13.02 2.72 -29.69
N THR A 505 11.76 2.37 -29.64
CA THR A 505 10.71 3.31 -29.29
C THR A 505 10.53 3.36 -27.77
N ALA A 506 9.94 4.46 -27.30
CA ALA A 506 9.49 4.66 -25.92
C ALA A 506 8.38 5.70 -25.93
N SER A 507 7.41 5.57 -25.02
CA SER A 507 6.39 6.63 -24.84
C SER A 507 6.53 7.29 -23.48
N PHE A 508 6.77 8.60 -23.52
CA PHE A 508 7.06 9.42 -22.35
C PHE A 508 5.80 10.14 -21.83
N GLY A 509 5.79 10.44 -20.54
CA GLY A 509 4.67 11.09 -19.86
C GLY A 509 3.79 10.11 -19.08
N HIS A 510 2.68 10.62 -18.57
CA HIS A 510 1.66 9.81 -17.88
C HIS A 510 0.59 9.39 -18.91
N GLY A 511 0.40 8.09 -19.14
CA GLY A 511 -0.64 7.59 -20.03
C GLY A 511 -0.33 7.73 -21.54
N GLN A 512 0.81 7.20 -22.00
CA GLN A 512 1.16 7.08 -23.43
C GLN A 512 1.11 8.38 -24.27
N GLN A 513 1.53 9.52 -23.71
CA GLN A 513 1.31 10.83 -24.34
C GLN A 513 2.15 11.15 -25.57
N ARG A 514 3.36 10.57 -25.70
CA ARG A 514 4.29 10.89 -26.80
C ARG A 514 5.24 9.75 -27.10
N LEU A 515 5.15 9.19 -28.29
CA LEU A 515 6.08 8.23 -28.85
C LEU A 515 7.34 8.92 -29.36
N ASP A 516 8.48 8.56 -28.77
CA ASP A 516 9.80 8.94 -29.23
C ASP A 516 10.56 7.68 -29.72
N MET A 517 11.31 7.83 -30.80
CA MET A 517 12.37 6.89 -31.18
C MET A 517 13.69 7.36 -30.59
N CYS A 518 14.40 6.44 -29.95
CA CYS A 518 15.70 6.66 -29.33
C CYS A 518 16.75 5.85 -30.07
N MET A 519 17.83 6.50 -30.45
CA MET A 519 18.87 5.94 -31.32
C MET A 519 20.26 6.12 -30.71
N LYS A 520 21.07 5.06 -30.80
CA LYS A 520 22.48 5.10 -30.42
C LYS A 520 23.29 5.77 -31.52
N GLU A 521 24.12 6.71 -31.11
CA GLU A 521 25.15 7.28 -31.97
C GLU A 521 26.36 6.34 -31.95
N ARG A 522 26.96 6.07 -33.11
CA ARG A 522 28.25 5.37 -33.18
C ARG A 522 29.34 6.43 -33.27
N ASP A 523 30.25 6.41 -32.30
CA ASP A 523 31.52 7.10 -32.43
C ASP A 523 32.28 6.50 -33.63
N ALA A 524 32.49 7.31 -34.66
CA ALA A 524 33.41 6.97 -35.75
C ALA A 524 34.55 7.98 -35.78
N TYR A 525 35.73 7.48 -36.11
CA TYR A 525 36.88 8.30 -36.43
C TYR A 525 36.97 8.41 -37.94
N ILE A 526 36.78 9.62 -38.47
CA ILE A 526 37.05 9.91 -39.88
C ILE A 526 38.51 10.34 -39.97
N ILE A 527 39.26 9.68 -40.85
CA ILE A 527 40.63 10.09 -41.17
C ILE A 527 40.51 11.25 -42.17
N ASP A 528 40.93 12.45 -41.77
CA ASP A 528 40.93 13.60 -42.65
C ASP A 528 42.14 13.55 -43.58
N ASN A 529 41.90 13.08 -44.80
CA ASN A 529 42.91 12.99 -45.86
C ASN A 529 43.20 14.33 -46.55
N SER A 530 42.53 15.43 -46.16
CA SER A 530 42.77 16.75 -46.76
C SER A 530 44.03 17.45 -46.23
N GLN A 531 44.68 16.89 -45.20
CA GLN A 531 45.94 17.38 -44.64
C GLN A 531 47.11 16.39 -44.83
N ILE A 532 47.20 15.72 -45.99
CA ILE A 532 48.36 14.87 -46.35
C ILE A 532 49.55 15.74 -46.80
N GLY A 533 49.83 16.81 -46.07
CA GLY A 533 51.02 17.64 -46.20
C GLY A 533 51.76 17.65 -44.87
N GLU A 534 52.69 16.71 -44.70
CA GLU A 534 53.74 16.69 -43.67
C GLU A 534 53.34 16.42 -42.19
N GLY A 535 52.29 15.63 -41.91
CA GLY A 535 52.01 15.19 -40.55
C GLY A 535 51.09 13.98 -40.44
N ILE A 536 51.14 13.28 -39.29
CA ILE A 536 50.29 12.13 -38.94
C ILE A 536 48.82 12.48 -39.22
N PRO A 537 48.04 11.62 -39.91
CA PRO A 537 46.64 11.89 -40.23
C PRO A 537 45.85 12.27 -38.97
N LYS A 538 45.25 13.45 -38.95
CA LYS A 538 44.36 13.84 -37.85
C LYS A 538 43.06 13.07 -37.98
N SER A 539 42.84 12.12 -37.07
CA SER A 539 41.54 11.48 -36.91
C SER A 539 40.57 12.46 -36.27
N ARG A 540 39.50 12.85 -36.98
CA ARG A 540 38.41 13.61 -36.42
C ARG A 540 37.36 12.65 -35.88
N ARG A 541 37.09 12.70 -34.56
CA ARG A 541 35.94 12.02 -33.98
C ARG A 541 34.67 12.71 -34.50
N VAL A 542 33.82 11.97 -35.20
CA VAL A 542 32.53 12.47 -35.65
C VAL A 542 31.45 11.85 -34.77
N THR A 543 30.85 12.71 -33.96
CA THR A 543 29.66 12.43 -33.14
C THR A 543 28.41 12.62 -33.98
N GLY A 544 27.32 11.95 -33.63
CA GLY A 544 26.09 11.91 -34.43
C GLY A 544 25.69 10.50 -34.85
N PHE A 545 24.49 10.38 -35.40
CA PHE A 545 23.94 9.10 -35.81
C PHE A 545 24.52 8.62 -37.14
N ASP A 546 24.56 7.31 -37.33
CA ASP A 546 25.08 6.69 -38.56
C ASP A 546 24.04 6.76 -39.68
N ASP A 547 24.49 6.97 -40.91
CA ASP A 547 23.59 7.03 -42.08
C ASP A 547 22.82 5.71 -42.24
N SER A 548 23.46 4.57 -41.92
CA SER A 548 22.82 3.24 -41.95
C SER A 548 21.65 3.13 -40.99
N SER A 549 21.65 3.90 -39.90
CA SER A 549 20.58 3.90 -38.91
C SER A 549 19.31 4.58 -39.43
N LEU A 550 19.39 5.38 -40.49
CA LEU A 550 18.22 5.95 -41.13
C LEU A 550 17.35 4.87 -41.79
N VAL A 551 17.95 3.79 -42.31
CA VAL A 551 17.21 2.72 -43.01
C VAL A 551 16.13 2.04 -42.15
N PRO A 552 16.46 1.43 -40.98
CA PRO A 552 15.42 0.85 -40.12
C PRO A 552 14.40 1.89 -39.66
N PHE A 553 14.83 3.13 -39.39
CA PHE A 553 13.91 4.21 -39.03
C PHE A 553 12.91 4.52 -40.16
N THR A 554 13.38 4.66 -41.42
CA THR A 554 12.52 4.89 -42.58
C THR A 554 11.55 3.74 -42.78
N ILE A 555 12.00 2.48 -42.64
CA ILE A 555 11.12 1.31 -42.75
C ILE A 555 10.02 1.36 -41.68
N ILE A 556 10.37 1.63 -40.42
CA ILE A 556 9.40 1.75 -39.31
C ILE A 556 8.39 2.87 -39.60
N ALA A 557 8.89 4.05 -39.97
CA ALA A 557 8.05 5.22 -40.19
C ALA A 557 7.12 5.03 -41.42
N ALA A 558 7.63 4.47 -42.52
CA ALA A 558 6.86 4.18 -43.71
C ALA A 558 5.77 3.12 -43.46
N LEU A 559 6.09 2.03 -42.74
CA LEU A 559 5.10 1.01 -42.39
C LEU A 559 4.01 1.56 -41.45
N ARG A 560 4.38 2.39 -40.48
CA ARG A 560 3.43 3.05 -39.59
C ARG A 560 2.49 3.97 -40.36
N ASP A 561 3.03 4.82 -41.24
CA ASP A 561 2.25 5.74 -42.06
C ASP A 561 1.30 5.00 -43.01
N TRP A 562 1.80 3.98 -43.72
CA TRP A 562 0.99 3.11 -44.58
C TRP A 562 -0.17 2.46 -43.81
N THR A 563 0.11 1.91 -42.63
CA THR A 563 -0.91 1.23 -41.81
C THR A 563 -1.98 2.21 -41.33
N ASN A 564 -1.58 3.41 -40.89
CA ASN A 564 -2.53 4.45 -40.47
C ASN A 564 -3.45 4.87 -41.62
N MET A 565 -2.89 5.10 -42.81
CA MET A 565 -3.70 5.40 -44.01
C MET A 565 -4.70 4.28 -44.34
N THR A 566 -4.31 3.01 -44.19
CA THR A 566 -5.25 1.89 -44.44
C THR A 566 -6.38 1.81 -43.42
N LYS A 567 -6.13 2.13 -42.15
CA LYS A 567 -7.15 2.16 -41.09
C LYS A 567 -8.14 3.30 -41.32
N ASP A 568 -7.64 4.50 -41.62
CA ASP A 568 -8.47 5.67 -41.91
C ASP A 568 -9.42 5.44 -43.11
N ASN A 569 -8.99 4.65 -44.10
CA ASN A 569 -9.83 4.29 -45.26
C ASN A 569 -10.86 3.19 -44.98
N GLN A 570 -10.72 2.41 -43.90
CA GLN A 570 -11.69 1.38 -43.51
C GLN A 570 -12.80 1.92 -42.60
N ASP A 571 -12.48 2.96 -41.82
CA ASP A 571 -13.41 3.57 -40.87
C ASP A 571 -14.31 4.67 -41.50
N ASN A 572 -14.00 5.09 -42.73
CA ASN A 572 -14.82 5.99 -43.56
C ASN A 572 -15.66 5.20 -44.56
#